data_AF-A0A946TJ40-F1
#
_entry.id   AF-A0A946TJ40-F1
#
_cell.length_a   1.000
_cell.length_b   1.000
_cell.length_c   1.000
_cell.angle_alpha   90.00
_cell.angle_beta   90.00
_cell.angle_gamma   90.00
#
_symmetry.space_group_name_H-M   'P 1'
#
loop_
_entity.id
_entity.type
_entity.pdbx_description
1 polymer ?
#
loop_
_entity_poly.entity_id
_entity_poly.type
_entity_poly.pdbx_seq_one_letter_code
_entity_poly.pdbx_strand_id
1 'polypeptide(L)'
;MEYRKIKGVKHCVYDHISDFYNDHPNETPLKNWRESKEGDWVWSDDSRIVQILKSAPIKHPNDRRNYKYCKNYVRTVVGSFLCLPKTYMDTDFSGHKNRYTFSKSIKDTRKQVYKRKIPTKKEKIFATNVAVGLGAVKSYMDAFSETSSYKAEKKAAILLSQERVMKEVEKSVVDVAKTMGIDHEYVLEKFKYLADSSPEDHIVLNATKELGKAIGTIGTTTIKQKEQGIIGLFSGFEPDQLVAAERPKVLEENNIKEGE
;
A
#
# COMPACT_ATOMS: atom_id res chain seq x y z
N MET A 1 34.59 17.49 -9.92
CA MET A 1 33.98 16.19 -10.31
C MET A 1 33.54 15.40 -9.08
N GLU A 2 32.24 15.21 -8.93
CA GLU A 2 31.64 14.36 -7.88
C GLU A 2 31.13 13.04 -8.51
N TYR A 3 31.00 11.96 -7.75
CA TYR A 3 30.50 10.69 -8.28
C TYR A 3 29.77 9.82 -7.25
N ARG A 4 28.96 8.88 -7.75
CA ARG A 4 28.41 7.78 -6.94
C ARG A 4 28.45 6.49 -7.74
N LYS A 5 28.72 5.38 -7.04
CA LYS A 5 28.68 4.04 -7.63
C LYS A 5 27.27 3.46 -7.58
N ILE A 6 26.79 2.92 -8.70
CA ILE A 6 25.51 2.24 -8.83
C ILE A 6 25.79 0.87 -9.42
N LYS A 7 25.47 -0.20 -8.69
CA LYS A 7 25.75 -1.59 -9.12
C LYS A 7 27.21 -1.78 -9.60
N GLY A 8 28.16 -1.15 -8.91
CA GLY A 8 29.59 -1.20 -9.26
C GLY A 8 30.04 -0.19 -10.32
N VAL A 9 29.13 0.39 -11.11
CA VAL A 9 29.45 1.37 -12.16
C VAL A 9 29.56 2.78 -11.56
N LYS A 10 30.63 3.51 -11.90
CA LYS A 10 30.85 4.90 -11.47
C LYS A 10 30.05 5.84 -12.37
N HIS A 11 29.21 6.68 -11.78
CA HIS A 11 28.50 7.74 -12.47
C HIS A 11 28.95 9.10 -11.94
N CYS A 12 29.45 9.96 -12.82
CA CYS A 12 30.06 11.24 -12.50
C CYS A 12 29.11 12.42 -12.75
N VAL A 13 29.37 13.51 -12.04
CA VAL A 13 28.88 14.85 -12.31
C VAL A 13 30.10 15.74 -12.55
N TYR A 14 30.12 16.43 -13.68
CA TYR A 14 31.22 17.33 -14.06
C TYR A 14 30.83 18.78 -13.81
N ASP A 15 31.77 19.54 -13.26
CA ASP A 15 31.60 20.97 -12.98
C ASP A 15 31.89 21.83 -14.22
N HIS A 16 32.81 21.38 -15.09
CA HIS A 16 33.25 22.10 -16.26
C HIS A 16 33.20 21.22 -17.52
N ILE A 17 32.93 21.85 -18.66
CA ILE A 17 32.86 21.17 -19.96
C ILE A 17 34.22 20.60 -20.41
N SER A 18 35.33 21.21 -19.99
CA SER A 18 36.68 20.71 -20.25
C SER A 18 36.90 19.33 -19.63
N ASP A 19 36.49 19.17 -18.37
CA ASP A 19 36.63 17.90 -17.63
C ASP A 19 35.76 16.83 -18.28
N PHE A 20 34.55 17.22 -18.73
CA PHE A 20 33.67 16.33 -19.45
C PHE A 20 34.29 15.84 -20.77
N TYR A 21 34.91 16.71 -21.57
CA TYR A 21 35.52 16.32 -22.85
C TYR A 21 36.79 15.47 -22.69
N ASN A 22 37.49 15.55 -21.55
CA ASN A 22 38.61 14.65 -21.27
C ASN A 22 38.13 13.18 -21.20
N ASP A 23 36.97 12.95 -20.60
CA ASP A 23 36.39 11.61 -20.43
C ASP A 23 35.47 11.22 -21.60
N HIS A 24 34.83 12.20 -22.24
CA HIS A 24 33.81 12.02 -23.29
C HIS A 24 34.06 12.97 -24.49
N PRO A 25 35.16 12.80 -25.24
CA PRO A 25 35.58 13.75 -26.28
C PRO A 25 34.62 13.88 -27.47
N ASN A 26 33.82 12.84 -27.74
CA ASN A 26 32.94 12.76 -28.91
C ASN A 26 31.46 13.02 -28.58
N GLU A 27 31.13 13.31 -27.33
CA GLU A 27 29.75 13.54 -26.90
C GLU A 27 29.54 15.02 -26.62
N THR A 28 28.34 15.55 -26.87
CA THR A 28 28.02 16.95 -26.56
C THR A 28 26.81 16.99 -25.63
N PRO A 29 26.90 17.61 -24.44
CA PRO A 29 25.78 17.64 -23.52
C PRO A 29 24.60 18.43 -24.09
N LEU A 30 23.41 17.84 -24.04
CA LEU A 30 22.18 18.50 -24.46
C LEU A 30 21.81 19.63 -23.48
N LYS A 31 21.43 20.79 -24.02
CA LYS A 31 21.00 21.94 -23.21
C LYS A 31 19.64 21.71 -22.54
N ASN A 32 18.70 21.08 -23.24
CA ASN A 32 17.36 20.83 -22.71
C ASN A 32 17.22 19.39 -22.22
N TRP A 33 17.48 19.18 -20.94
CA TRP A 33 17.37 17.85 -20.33
C TRP A 33 15.96 17.24 -20.37
N ARG A 34 14.90 18.04 -20.57
CA ARG A 34 13.51 17.55 -20.55
C ARG A 34 13.15 16.69 -21.77
N GLU A 35 13.91 16.84 -22.86
CA GLU A 35 13.76 16.12 -24.12
C GLU A 35 14.78 14.98 -24.28
N SER A 36 15.63 14.78 -23.26
CA SER A 36 16.69 13.77 -23.28
C SER A 36 16.17 12.34 -23.20
N LYS A 37 16.97 11.43 -23.75
CA LYS A 37 16.79 9.99 -23.72
C LYS A 37 17.72 9.36 -22.68
N GLU A 38 17.47 8.09 -22.38
CA GLU A 38 18.33 7.30 -21.51
C GLU A 38 19.72 7.15 -22.15
N GLY A 39 20.77 7.48 -21.40
CA GLY A 39 22.16 7.49 -21.86
C GLY A 39 22.72 8.88 -22.15
N ASP A 40 21.87 9.85 -22.50
CA ASP A 40 22.29 11.20 -22.89
C ASP A 40 22.98 11.94 -21.73
N TRP A 41 23.97 12.76 -22.07
CA TRP A 41 24.52 13.76 -21.16
C TRP A 41 23.81 15.09 -21.36
N VAL A 42 23.57 15.78 -20.26
CA VAL A 42 22.79 17.01 -20.26
C VAL A 42 23.40 18.06 -19.36
N TRP A 43 23.14 19.31 -19.67
CA TRP A 43 23.31 20.42 -18.73
C TRP A 43 22.19 20.41 -17.70
N SER A 44 22.55 20.45 -16.44
CA SER A 44 21.63 20.69 -15.33
C SER A 44 21.36 22.18 -15.12
N ASP A 45 20.30 22.49 -14.39
CA ASP A 45 19.88 23.88 -14.16
C ASP A 45 20.82 24.59 -13.13
N ASP A 46 21.70 23.84 -12.46
CA ASP A 46 22.82 24.34 -11.63
C ASP A 46 24.16 24.43 -12.41
N SER A 47 24.11 24.42 -13.74
CA SER A 47 25.27 24.58 -14.65
C SER A 47 26.34 23.50 -14.52
N ARG A 48 25.93 22.27 -14.22
CA ARG A 48 26.79 21.08 -14.19
C ARG A 48 26.38 20.10 -15.28
N ILE A 49 27.22 19.10 -15.54
CA ILE A 49 26.97 18.08 -16.57
C ILE A 49 26.72 16.73 -15.91
N VAL A 50 25.62 16.08 -16.28
CA VAL A 50 25.19 14.81 -15.69
C VAL A 50 24.56 13.88 -16.73
N GLN A 51 24.71 12.58 -16.53
CA GLN A 51 24.09 11.57 -17.39
C GLN A 51 22.65 11.23 -16.97
N ILE A 52 21.79 11.05 -17.96
CA ILE A 52 20.43 10.54 -17.79
C ILE A 52 20.45 9.01 -17.72
N LEU A 53 20.21 8.49 -16.53
CA LEU A 53 20.20 7.05 -16.24
C LEU A 53 18.82 6.39 -16.45
N LYS A 54 17.77 7.18 -16.64
CA LYS A 54 16.46 6.71 -17.09
C LYS A 54 15.67 7.87 -17.68
N SER A 55 14.99 7.64 -18.79
CA SER A 55 13.92 8.51 -19.30
C SER A 55 12.70 7.63 -19.54
N ALA A 56 11.56 7.96 -18.94
CA ALA A 56 10.36 7.13 -19.04
C ALA A 56 9.07 7.95 -18.93
N PRO A 57 7.98 7.51 -19.58
CA PRO A 57 6.68 8.15 -19.45
C PRO A 57 6.12 7.97 -18.03
N ILE A 58 5.30 8.92 -17.60
CA ILE A 58 4.62 8.86 -16.29
C ILE A 58 3.12 9.14 -16.44
N LYS A 59 2.32 8.46 -15.63
CA LYS A 59 0.90 8.81 -15.44
C LYS A 59 0.78 9.70 -14.23
N HIS A 60 0.19 10.87 -14.39
CA HIS A 60 -0.05 11.80 -13.28
C HIS A 60 -1.53 11.78 -12.87
N PRO A 61 -1.88 11.91 -11.58
CA PRO A 61 -3.27 11.99 -11.15
C PRO A 61 -4.08 13.13 -11.80
N ASN A 62 -3.39 14.19 -12.23
CA ASN A 62 -4.00 15.33 -12.93
C ASN A 62 -4.05 15.16 -14.46
N ASP A 63 -3.68 14.00 -15.00
CA ASP A 63 -3.86 13.71 -16.43
C ASP A 63 -5.34 13.67 -16.78
N ARG A 64 -5.69 14.18 -17.96
CA ARG A 64 -7.03 14.12 -18.57
C ARG A 64 -6.94 13.47 -19.95
N ARG A 65 -8.09 13.11 -20.54
CA ARG A 65 -8.16 12.43 -21.85
C ARG A 65 -7.31 13.09 -22.95
N ASN A 66 -7.33 14.44 -23.02
CA ASN A 66 -6.61 15.21 -24.03
C ASN A 66 -5.45 16.05 -23.46
N TYR A 67 -5.07 15.83 -22.19
CA TYR A 67 -4.06 16.64 -21.53
C TYR A 67 -3.20 15.78 -20.61
N LYS A 68 -1.89 15.80 -20.84
CA LYS A 68 -0.90 15.18 -19.96
C LYS A 68 -0.23 16.26 -19.13
N TYR A 69 -0.37 16.17 -17.80
CA TYR A 69 0.24 17.12 -16.89
C TYR A 69 1.77 17.03 -16.97
N CYS A 70 2.29 15.80 -16.99
CA CYS A 70 3.70 15.51 -17.20
C CYS A 70 3.82 14.33 -18.15
N LYS A 71 4.59 14.49 -19.24
CA LYS A 71 4.74 13.43 -20.25
C LYS A 71 5.73 12.36 -19.79
N ASN A 72 6.86 12.79 -19.26
CA ASN A 72 8.00 11.95 -18.91
C ASN A 72 8.71 12.48 -17.66
N TYR A 73 9.52 11.61 -17.08
CA TYR A 73 10.49 11.98 -16.06
C TYR A 73 11.87 11.46 -16.47
N VAL A 74 12.90 12.11 -15.95
CA VAL A 74 14.27 11.65 -16.06
C VAL A 74 14.82 11.29 -14.69
N ARG A 75 15.81 10.40 -14.65
CA ARG A 75 16.53 10.04 -13.44
C ARG A 75 18.01 10.11 -13.69
N THR A 76 18.72 10.79 -12.80
CA THR A 76 20.18 10.90 -12.82
C THR A 76 20.80 10.03 -11.72
N VAL A 77 22.10 10.21 -11.50
CA VAL A 77 22.82 9.63 -10.36
C VAL A 77 22.35 10.20 -9.01
N VAL A 78 21.87 11.44 -9.02
CA VAL A 78 21.47 12.19 -7.83
C VAL A 78 19.99 11.97 -7.49
N GLY A 79 19.10 12.21 -8.46
CA GLY A 79 17.66 12.33 -8.22
C GLY A 79 16.80 11.85 -9.39
N SER A 80 15.49 11.84 -9.18
CA SER A 80 14.51 11.76 -10.27
C SER A 80 13.77 13.09 -10.40
N PHE A 81 13.57 13.55 -11.64
CA PHE A 81 13.01 14.87 -11.95
C PHE A 81 11.88 14.73 -12.97
N LEU A 82 10.75 15.37 -12.71
CA LEU A 82 9.65 15.45 -13.66
C LEU A 82 10.02 16.42 -14.79
N CYS A 83 9.73 16.09 -16.05
CA CYS A 83 9.98 16.98 -17.18
C CYS A 83 8.87 18.04 -17.28
N LEU A 84 8.77 18.89 -16.26
CA LEU A 84 7.88 20.05 -16.22
C LEU A 84 8.68 21.33 -16.43
N PRO A 85 8.08 22.38 -17.02
CA PRO A 85 8.76 23.67 -17.18
C PRO A 85 9.23 24.28 -15.84
N LYS A 86 8.48 24.02 -14.75
CA LYS A 86 8.77 24.54 -13.41
C LYS A 86 9.76 23.68 -12.61
N THR A 87 10.10 22.48 -13.07
CA THR A 87 11.01 21.61 -12.34
C THR A 87 12.43 22.06 -12.56
N TYR A 88 13.17 22.23 -11.46
CA TYR A 88 14.60 22.53 -11.46
C TYR A 88 15.40 21.24 -11.22
N MET A 89 16.30 20.89 -12.15
CA MET A 89 17.21 19.77 -12.02
C MET A 89 18.53 20.23 -11.42
N ASP A 90 18.76 19.85 -10.16
CA ASP A 90 20.03 20.02 -9.46
C ASP A 90 20.88 18.75 -9.53
N THR A 91 22.14 18.88 -9.12
CA THR A 91 23.11 17.77 -9.06
C THR A 91 23.70 17.58 -7.65
N ASP A 92 22.96 17.97 -6.61
CA ASP A 92 23.40 17.85 -5.22
C ASP A 92 23.12 16.46 -4.63
N PHE A 93 24.18 15.68 -4.40
CA PHE A 93 24.10 14.33 -3.82
C PHE A 93 23.51 14.29 -2.40
N SER A 94 23.57 15.39 -1.65
CA SER A 94 23.05 15.50 -0.29
C SER A 94 21.57 15.89 -0.26
N GLY A 95 21.12 16.66 -1.25
CA GLY A 95 19.75 17.14 -1.40
C GLY A 95 18.72 16.04 -1.72
N HIS A 96 19.16 14.87 -2.19
CA HIS A 96 18.29 13.76 -2.57
C HIS A 96 18.58 12.49 -1.77
N LYS A 97 17.74 12.24 -0.75
CA LYS A 97 17.88 11.04 0.10
C LYS A 97 17.66 9.73 -0.65
N ASN A 98 16.89 9.76 -1.74
CA ASN A 98 16.63 8.60 -2.58
C ASN A 98 16.39 8.99 -4.04
N ARG A 99 17.33 8.61 -4.91
CA ARG A 99 17.28 8.86 -6.37
C ARG A 99 16.07 8.28 -7.09
N TYR A 100 15.39 7.29 -6.50
CA TYR A 100 14.21 6.63 -7.07
C TYR A 100 12.90 7.34 -6.73
N THR A 101 12.96 8.48 -6.03
CA THR A 101 11.78 9.26 -5.69
C THR A 101 11.93 10.69 -6.20
N PHE A 102 10.80 11.35 -6.49
CA PHE A 102 10.78 12.78 -6.82
C PHE A 102 10.89 13.69 -5.60
N SER A 103 10.93 13.11 -4.39
CA SER A 103 11.00 13.86 -3.14
C SER A 103 12.44 13.94 -2.65
N LYS A 104 12.86 15.15 -2.25
CA LYS A 104 14.15 15.39 -1.61
C LYS A 104 14.25 14.72 -0.23
N SER A 105 13.13 14.60 0.49
CA SER A 105 13.09 14.20 1.90
C SER A 105 12.80 12.71 2.13
N ILE A 106 12.23 11.99 1.16
CA ILE A 106 11.86 10.58 1.33
C ILE A 106 13.09 9.71 1.14
N LYS A 107 13.55 9.06 2.23
CA LYS A 107 14.61 8.05 2.19
C LYS A 107 14.06 6.67 1.80
N ASP A 108 12.99 6.24 2.47
CA ASP A 108 12.40 4.91 2.29
C ASP A 108 10.88 4.99 2.16
N THR A 109 10.39 4.67 0.96
CA THR A 109 8.96 4.66 0.64
C THR A 109 8.20 3.57 1.37
N ARG A 110 8.86 2.47 1.78
CA ARG A 110 8.19 1.36 2.50
C ARG A 110 7.76 1.79 3.89
N LYS A 111 8.63 2.54 4.59
CA LYS A 111 8.34 3.07 5.93
C LYS A 111 7.24 4.12 5.97
N GLN A 112 6.93 4.75 4.84
CA GLN A 112 5.85 5.73 4.76
C GLN A 112 4.48 5.11 5.07
N VAL A 113 4.25 3.85 4.72
CA VAL A 113 2.95 3.19 4.96
C VAL A 113 2.61 3.14 6.45
N TYR A 114 3.60 2.94 7.32
CA TYR A 114 3.43 2.89 8.78
C TYR A 114 3.31 4.26 9.43
N LYS A 115 3.90 5.31 8.82
CA LYS A 115 3.91 6.67 9.39
C LYS A 115 2.69 7.50 9.02
N ARG A 116 1.94 7.09 7.99
CA ARG A 116 0.75 7.83 7.53
C ARG A 116 -0.35 7.76 8.58
N LYS A 117 -0.92 8.93 8.89
CA LYS A 117 -2.09 9.08 9.76
C LYS A 117 -3.40 9.15 8.99
N ILE A 118 -3.39 9.80 7.83
CA ILE A 118 -4.59 10.02 7.01
C ILE A 118 -4.66 8.93 5.92
N PRO A 119 -5.81 8.26 5.75
CA PRO A 119 -5.98 7.24 4.72
C PRO A 119 -6.01 7.85 3.31
N THR A 120 -5.36 7.18 2.36
CA THR A 120 -5.40 7.57 0.95
C THR A 120 -6.73 7.19 0.30
N LYS A 121 -7.06 7.77 -0.86
CA LYS A 121 -8.29 7.44 -1.60
C LYS A 121 -8.38 5.94 -1.95
N LYS A 122 -7.25 5.30 -2.29
CA LYS A 122 -7.19 3.86 -2.55
C LYS A 122 -7.37 3.03 -1.28
N GLU A 123 -6.78 3.47 -0.15
CA GLU A 123 -6.98 2.82 1.16
C GLU A 123 -8.45 2.89 1.59
N LYS A 124 -9.18 3.98 1.27
CA LYS A 124 -10.62 4.08 1.51
C LYS A 124 -11.43 3.09 0.66
N ILE A 125 -11.16 3.01 -0.64
CA ILE A 125 -11.80 2.03 -1.53
C ILE A 125 -11.54 0.60 -1.03
N PHE A 126 -10.28 0.31 -0.66
CA PHE A 126 -9.91 -0.96 -0.05
C PHE A 126 -10.74 -1.26 1.20
N ALA A 127 -10.85 -0.30 2.13
CA ALA A 127 -11.62 -0.47 3.36
C ALA A 127 -13.11 -0.73 3.08
N THR A 128 -13.72 0.01 2.14
CA THR A 128 -15.11 -0.21 1.73
C THR A 128 -15.31 -1.60 1.13
N ASN A 129 -14.43 -2.05 0.25
CA ASN A 129 -14.52 -3.39 -0.35
C ASN A 129 -14.41 -4.50 0.71
N VAL A 130 -13.53 -4.33 1.70
CA VAL A 130 -13.41 -5.26 2.83
C VAL A 130 -14.69 -5.27 3.66
N ALA A 131 -15.26 -4.11 3.96
CA ALA A 131 -16.50 -4.00 4.74
C ALA A 131 -17.71 -4.64 4.04
N VAL A 132 -17.75 -4.60 2.70
CA VAL A 132 -18.78 -5.28 1.88
C VAL A 132 -18.55 -6.80 1.79
N GLY A 133 -17.40 -7.31 2.27
CA GLY A 133 -17.13 -8.73 2.35
C GLY A 133 -16.40 -9.32 1.14
N LEU A 134 -15.75 -8.52 0.29
CA LEU A 134 -15.02 -9.02 -0.89
C LEU A 134 -13.76 -9.84 -0.53
N GLY A 135 -13.37 -9.87 0.75
CA GLY A 135 -12.12 -10.48 1.22
C GLY A 135 -10.91 -9.56 1.01
N ALA A 136 -9.89 -9.69 1.86
CA ALA A 136 -8.77 -8.74 1.89
C ALA A 136 -7.92 -8.75 0.61
N VAL A 137 -7.64 -9.92 0.05
CA VAL A 137 -6.79 -10.07 -1.15
C VAL A 137 -7.46 -9.40 -2.34
N LYS A 138 -8.70 -9.78 -2.65
CA LYS A 138 -9.47 -9.22 -3.77
C LYS A 138 -9.70 -7.73 -3.61
N SER A 139 -10.06 -7.28 -2.40
CA SER A 139 -10.22 -5.85 -2.09
C SER A 139 -8.96 -5.05 -2.42
N TYR A 140 -7.77 -5.60 -2.10
CA TYR A 140 -6.50 -4.96 -2.39
C TYR A 140 -6.22 -4.92 -3.90
N MET A 141 -6.42 -6.05 -4.58
CA MET A 141 -6.23 -6.15 -6.03
C MET A 141 -7.10 -5.13 -6.77
N ASP A 142 -8.37 -5.01 -6.40
CA ASP A 142 -9.32 -4.09 -7.02
C ASP A 142 -8.94 -2.62 -6.73
N ALA A 143 -8.65 -2.27 -5.48
CA ALA A 143 -8.35 -0.88 -5.10
C ALA A 143 -7.00 -0.38 -5.62
N PHE A 144 -6.00 -1.27 -5.72
CA PHE A 144 -4.62 -0.91 -6.09
C PHE A 144 -4.22 -1.31 -7.50
N SER A 145 -5.07 -2.06 -8.22
CA SER A 145 -4.78 -2.65 -9.54
C SER A 145 -3.54 -3.56 -9.50
N GLU A 146 -3.38 -4.33 -8.42
CA GLU A 146 -2.31 -5.32 -8.27
C GLU A 146 -2.72 -6.62 -8.95
N THR A 147 -1.85 -7.18 -9.79
CA THR A 147 -2.13 -8.40 -10.55
C THR A 147 -1.68 -9.67 -9.81
N SER A 148 -0.76 -9.54 -8.85
CA SER A 148 -0.22 -10.68 -8.10
C SER A 148 -0.97 -10.88 -6.79
N SER A 149 -1.69 -12.00 -6.66
CA SER A 149 -2.40 -12.39 -5.44
C SER A 149 -1.46 -12.42 -4.22
N TYR A 150 -0.32 -13.10 -4.33
CA TYR A 150 0.68 -13.19 -3.26
C TYR A 150 1.18 -11.82 -2.76
N LYS A 151 1.40 -10.86 -3.66
CA LYS A 151 1.78 -9.49 -3.25
C LYS A 151 0.60 -8.76 -2.63
N ALA A 152 -0.60 -8.97 -3.15
CA ALA A 152 -1.82 -8.36 -2.64
C ALA A 152 -2.10 -8.82 -1.21
N GLU A 153 -1.99 -10.12 -0.94
CA GLU A 153 -2.16 -10.72 0.38
C GLU A 153 -1.27 -10.07 1.44
N LYS A 154 0.06 -10.08 1.23
CA LYS A 154 1.02 -9.45 2.16
C LYS A 154 0.74 -7.97 2.39
N LYS A 155 0.40 -7.24 1.33
CA LYS A 155 0.14 -5.79 1.44
C LYS A 155 -1.22 -5.50 2.07
N ALA A 156 -2.23 -6.34 1.82
CA ALA A 156 -3.54 -6.26 2.46
C ALA A 156 -3.42 -6.48 3.97
N ALA A 157 -2.66 -7.50 4.39
CA ALA A 157 -2.37 -7.74 5.81
C ALA A 157 -1.68 -6.53 6.46
N ILE A 158 -0.67 -5.95 5.79
CA ILE A 158 -0.02 -4.72 6.28
C ILE A 158 -1.04 -3.58 6.39
N LEU A 159 -1.92 -3.36 5.39
CA LEU A 159 -2.91 -2.29 5.46
C LEU A 159 -3.94 -2.51 6.58
N LEU A 160 -4.44 -3.72 6.77
CA LEU A 160 -5.40 -4.05 7.83
C LEU A 160 -4.79 -3.96 9.23
N SER A 161 -3.48 -4.14 9.37
CA SER A 161 -2.81 -3.85 10.66
C SER A 161 -2.74 -2.34 10.97
N GLN A 162 -2.99 -1.45 10.00
CA GLN A 162 -2.92 -0.01 10.24
C GLN A 162 -4.23 0.50 10.84
N GLU A 163 -4.14 1.13 12.01
CA GLU A 163 -5.28 1.70 12.74
C GLU A 163 -6.13 2.64 11.85
N ARG A 164 -5.50 3.47 11.01
CA ARG A 164 -6.20 4.38 10.10
C ARG A 164 -7.10 3.66 9.09
N VAL A 165 -6.72 2.46 8.66
CA VAL A 165 -7.46 1.68 7.66
C VAL A 165 -8.57 0.93 8.36
N MET A 166 -8.29 0.32 9.51
CA MET A 166 -9.33 -0.35 10.30
C MET A 166 -10.44 0.60 10.73
N LYS A 167 -10.13 1.85 11.08
CA LYS A 167 -11.16 2.86 11.37
C LYS A 167 -12.08 3.13 10.18
N GLU A 168 -11.56 3.14 8.95
CA GLU A 168 -12.38 3.31 7.74
C GLU A 168 -13.22 2.06 7.45
N VAL A 169 -12.69 0.86 7.75
CA VAL A 169 -13.46 -0.40 7.65
C VAL A 169 -14.61 -0.38 8.65
N GLU A 170 -14.34 -0.09 9.93
CA GLU A 170 -15.33 0.00 11.00
C GLU A 170 -16.43 1.01 10.66
N LYS A 171 -16.04 2.20 10.17
CA LYS A 171 -17.00 3.20 9.71
C LYS A 171 -17.90 2.67 8.59
N SER A 172 -17.30 2.04 7.57
CA SER A 172 -18.05 1.48 6.45
C SER A 172 -19.02 0.38 6.90
N VAL A 173 -18.62 -0.47 7.85
CA VAL A 173 -19.49 -1.51 8.42
C VAL A 173 -20.66 -0.89 9.18
N VAL A 174 -20.42 0.15 9.98
CA VAL A 174 -21.49 0.87 10.70
C VAL A 174 -22.49 1.50 9.73
N ASP A 175 -22.02 2.07 8.62
CA ASP A 175 -22.90 2.67 7.61
C ASP A 175 -23.76 1.60 6.90
N VAL A 176 -23.19 0.43 6.61
CA VAL A 176 -23.93 -0.72 6.07
C VAL A 176 -24.96 -1.24 7.08
N ALA A 177 -24.56 -1.42 8.34
CA ALA A 177 -25.44 -1.90 9.41
C ALA A 177 -26.65 -0.97 9.62
N LYS A 178 -26.44 0.34 9.64
CA LYS A 178 -27.52 1.35 9.68
C LYS A 178 -28.48 1.20 8.50
N THR A 179 -27.96 0.96 7.30
CA THR A 179 -28.78 0.73 6.10
C THR A 179 -29.65 -0.53 6.23
N MET A 180 -29.18 -1.52 6.99
CA MET A 180 -29.93 -2.74 7.32
C MET A 180 -30.87 -2.57 8.53
N GLY A 181 -30.98 -1.37 9.10
CA GLY A 181 -31.77 -1.12 10.32
C GLY A 181 -31.10 -1.63 11.61
N ILE A 182 -29.83 -2.00 11.56
CA ILE A 182 -29.03 -2.39 12.72
C ILE A 182 -28.21 -1.17 13.13
N ASP A 183 -28.82 -0.27 13.87
CA ASP A 183 -28.16 0.89 14.45
C ASP A 183 -28.03 0.76 15.97
N HIS A 184 -27.52 1.82 16.61
CA HIS A 184 -27.31 1.82 18.05
C HIS A 184 -28.65 1.73 18.81
N GLU A 185 -29.71 2.32 18.27
CA GLU A 185 -31.03 2.31 18.88
C GLU A 185 -31.61 0.89 18.87
N TYR A 186 -31.61 0.22 17.70
CA TYR A 186 -32.02 -1.17 17.58
C TYR A 186 -31.28 -2.09 18.57
N VAL A 187 -29.95 -1.95 18.68
CA VAL A 187 -29.14 -2.79 19.59
C VAL A 187 -29.51 -2.52 21.06
N LEU A 188 -29.65 -1.25 21.45
CA LEU A 188 -30.02 -0.89 22.82
C LEU A 188 -31.44 -1.35 23.18
N GLU A 189 -32.39 -1.24 22.26
CA GLU A 189 -33.75 -1.75 22.43
C GLU A 189 -33.77 -3.27 22.65
N LYS A 190 -32.98 -4.03 21.89
CA LYS A 190 -32.88 -5.48 22.07
C LYS A 190 -32.28 -5.86 23.41
N PHE A 191 -31.23 -5.17 23.86
CA PHE A 191 -30.70 -5.40 25.20
C PHE A 191 -31.67 -5.01 26.30
N LYS A 192 -32.40 -3.90 26.15
CA LYS A 192 -33.44 -3.50 27.09
C LYS A 192 -34.54 -4.55 27.19
N TYR A 193 -35.03 -5.04 26.05
CA TYR A 193 -36.04 -6.08 26.01
C TYR A 193 -35.56 -7.36 26.72
N LEU A 194 -34.32 -7.80 26.47
CA LEU A 194 -33.75 -8.97 27.14
C LEU A 194 -33.60 -8.77 28.65
N ALA A 195 -33.18 -7.58 29.09
CA ALA A 195 -33.06 -7.26 30.51
C ALA A 195 -34.43 -7.22 31.22
N ASP A 196 -35.47 -6.71 30.55
CA ASP A 196 -36.80 -6.53 31.14
C ASP A 196 -37.67 -7.81 31.05
N SER A 197 -37.44 -8.68 30.07
CA SER A 197 -38.37 -9.77 29.70
C SER A 197 -37.77 -11.18 29.70
N SER A 198 -36.46 -11.36 29.83
CA SER A 198 -35.86 -12.71 29.80
C SER A 198 -36.15 -13.47 31.11
N PRO A 199 -36.55 -14.74 31.05
CA PRO A 199 -36.79 -15.57 32.23
C PRO A 199 -35.50 -16.09 32.87
N GLU A 200 -34.35 -15.92 32.23
CA GLU A 200 -33.07 -16.46 32.68
C GLU A 200 -32.18 -15.35 33.26
N ASP A 201 -31.91 -15.42 34.56
CA ASP A 201 -31.11 -14.41 35.29
C ASP A 201 -29.76 -14.13 34.64
N HIS A 202 -29.13 -15.14 34.03
CA HIS A 202 -27.84 -14.99 33.37
C HIS A 202 -27.92 -14.09 32.12
N ILE A 203 -29.02 -14.16 31.37
CA ILE A 203 -29.29 -13.32 30.19
C ILE A 203 -29.58 -11.90 30.65
N VAL A 204 -30.43 -11.75 31.66
CA VAL A 204 -30.75 -10.44 32.27
C VAL A 204 -29.47 -9.75 32.73
N LEU A 205 -28.64 -10.43 33.53
CA LEU A 205 -27.39 -9.89 34.05
C LEU A 205 -26.43 -9.46 32.92
N ASN A 206 -26.31 -10.26 31.86
CA ASN A 206 -25.43 -9.93 30.74
C ASN A 206 -25.95 -8.74 29.93
N ALA A 207 -27.25 -8.69 29.63
CA ALA A 207 -27.86 -7.57 28.91
C ALA A 207 -27.75 -6.25 29.72
N THR A 208 -28.01 -6.29 31.04
CA THR A 208 -27.84 -5.13 31.92
C THR A 208 -26.37 -4.68 31.99
N LYS A 209 -25.41 -5.61 32.01
CA LYS A 209 -23.97 -5.28 31.96
C LYS A 209 -23.58 -4.59 30.65
N GLU A 210 -24.02 -5.10 29.50
CA GLU A 210 -23.73 -4.49 28.21
C GLU A 210 -24.37 -3.09 28.06
N LEU A 211 -25.61 -2.90 28.56
CA LEU A 211 -26.22 -1.57 28.67
C LEU A 211 -25.42 -0.62 29.57
N GLY A 212 -24.99 -1.09 30.74
CA GLY A 212 -24.16 -0.31 31.67
C GLY A 212 -22.81 0.09 31.08
N LYS A 213 -22.19 -0.77 30.27
CA LYS A 213 -20.99 -0.43 29.49
C LYS A 213 -21.29 0.62 28.42
N ALA A 214 -22.40 0.49 27.70
CA ALA A 214 -22.79 1.40 26.64
C ALA A 214 -23.04 2.84 27.15
N ILE A 215 -23.65 2.99 28.33
CA ILE A 215 -23.92 4.29 28.96
C ILE A 215 -22.76 4.81 29.84
N GLY A 216 -21.67 4.05 29.94
CA GLY A 216 -20.45 4.45 30.66
C GLY A 216 -20.52 4.34 32.18
N THR A 217 -21.51 3.64 32.74
CA THR A 217 -21.64 3.42 34.19
C THR A 217 -20.79 2.26 34.69
N ILE A 218 -20.41 1.32 33.81
CA ILE A 218 -19.53 0.20 34.14
C ILE A 218 -18.18 0.43 33.43
N GLY A 219 -17.13 0.66 34.21
CA GLY A 219 -15.80 1.02 33.70
C GLY A 219 -15.24 0.00 32.70
N THR A 220 -14.75 0.49 31.56
CA THR A 220 -14.13 -0.34 30.52
C THR A 220 -12.60 -0.34 30.65
N THR A 221 -12.05 -1.30 31.39
CA THR A 221 -10.63 -1.68 31.26
C THR A 221 -10.43 -2.58 30.05
N THR A 222 -10.28 -2.01 28.85
CA THR A 222 -9.66 -2.71 27.70
C THR A 222 -9.24 -1.73 26.61
N ILE A 223 -8.30 -0.86 26.96
CA ILE A 223 -7.38 -0.28 25.99
C ILE A 223 -6.27 -1.34 25.83
N LYS A 224 -5.90 -1.72 24.59
CA LYS A 224 -4.66 -2.47 24.18
C LYS A 224 -4.73 -3.92 23.65
N GLN A 225 -5.85 -4.47 23.18
CA GLN A 225 -5.84 -5.82 22.51
C GLN A 225 -6.27 -5.84 21.03
N LYS A 226 -6.22 -4.72 20.31
CA LYS A 226 -6.59 -4.71 18.88
C LYS A 226 -5.53 -5.29 17.91
N GLU A 227 -4.29 -5.49 18.35
CA GLU A 227 -3.18 -5.85 17.44
C GLU A 227 -3.01 -7.37 17.19
N GLN A 228 -3.50 -8.25 18.07
CA GLN A 228 -3.21 -9.70 17.97
C GLN A 228 -4.19 -10.50 17.08
N GLY A 229 -5.44 -10.07 16.93
CA GLY A 229 -6.47 -10.84 16.20
C GLY A 229 -6.33 -10.83 14.67
N ILE A 230 -5.89 -9.70 14.09
CA ILE A 230 -5.75 -9.55 12.64
C ILE A 230 -4.60 -10.41 12.10
N ILE A 231 -3.50 -10.54 12.86
CA ILE A 231 -2.33 -11.35 12.46
C ILE A 231 -2.66 -12.85 12.46
N GLY A 232 -3.53 -13.32 13.37
CA GLY A 232 -3.98 -14.72 13.43
C GLY A 232 -4.89 -15.12 12.27
N LEU A 233 -5.80 -14.22 11.84
CA LEU A 233 -6.76 -14.49 10.76
C LEU A 233 -6.11 -14.69 9.38
N PHE A 234 -4.91 -14.12 9.17
CA PHE A 234 -4.14 -14.24 7.92
C PHE A 234 -3.02 -15.29 7.98
N SER A 235 -3.00 -16.12 9.02
CA SER A 235 -2.11 -17.30 9.11
C SER A 235 -2.79 -18.60 8.63
N GLY A 236 -4.04 -18.51 8.17
CA GLY A 236 -4.76 -19.64 7.58
C GLY A 236 -4.15 -20.04 6.23
N PHE A 237 -3.98 -21.35 6.04
CA PHE A 237 -3.48 -21.96 4.81
C PHE A 237 -4.30 -21.52 3.59
N GLU A 238 -3.62 -21.25 2.47
CA GLU A 238 -4.26 -20.96 1.19
C GLU A 238 -5.17 -22.13 0.75
N PRO A 239 -6.23 -21.90 -0.04
CA PRO A 239 -7.09 -22.96 -0.58
C PRO A 239 -6.30 -24.08 -1.27
N ASP A 240 -5.23 -23.73 -1.99
CA ASP A 240 -4.36 -24.69 -2.69
C ASP A 240 -3.54 -25.57 -1.71
N GLN A 241 -3.28 -25.10 -0.50
CA GLN A 241 -2.61 -25.87 0.55
C GLN A 241 -3.56 -26.81 1.30
N LEU A 242 -4.86 -26.52 1.30
CA LEU A 242 -5.90 -27.40 1.85
C LEU A 242 -6.14 -28.62 0.94
N VAL A 243 -6.05 -28.44 -0.38
CA VAL A 243 -6.19 -29.53 -1.37
C VAL A 243 -5.06 -30.56 -1.22
N ALA A 244 -3.84 -30.12 -0.92
CA ALA A 244 -2.71 -31.01 -0.65
C ALA A 244 -2.81 -31.77 0.70
N ALA A 245 -3.69 -31.32 1.59
CA ALA A 245 -3.93 -31.93 2.90
C ALA A 245 -5.18 -32.84 2.92
N GLU A 246 -5.91 -32.96 1.81
CA GLU A 246 -7.01 -33.92 1.69
C GLU A 246 -6.46 -35.36 1.78
N ARG A 247 -7.00 -36.15 2.72
CA ARG A 247 -6.64 -37.56 2.87
C ARG A 247 -6.97 -38.31 1.57
N PRO A 248 -6.05 -39.12 1.01
CA PRO A 248 -6.36 -39.95 -0.14
C PRO A 248 -7.51 -40.90 0.21
N LYS A 249 -8.53 -40.94 -0.66
CA LYS A 249 -9.65 -41.88 -0.53
C LYS A 249 -9.10 -43.30 -0.65
N VAL A 250 -9.31 -44.11 0.38
CA VAL A 250 -8.97 -45.53 0.39
C VAL A 250 -9.82 -46.22 -0.69
N LEU A 251 -9.18 -46.80 -1.69
CA LEU A 251 -9.82 -47.71 -2.64
C LEU A 251 -9.98 -49.06 -1.93
N GLU A 252 -11.21 -49.47 -1.66
CA GLU A 252 -11.49 -50.83 -1.21
C GLU A 252 -11.31 -51.80 -2.38
N GLU A 253 -10.16 -52.48 -2.43
CA GLU A 253 -9.96 -53.65 -3.28
C GLU A 253 -10.64 -54.87 -2.66
N ASN A 254 -11.91 -55.10 -3.03
CA ASN A 254 -12.57 -56.38 -2.79
C ASN A 254 -12.11 -57.41 -3.84
N ASN A 255 -10.96 -58.04 -3.60
CA ASN A 255 -10.59 -59.30 -4.24
C ASN A 255 -11.16 -60.47 -3.42
N ILE A 256 -12.42 -60.84 -3.68
CA ILE A 256 -12.95 -62.13 -3.27
C ILE A 256 -12.56 -63.14 -4.35
N LYS A 257 -11.65 -64.06 -3.99
CA LYS A 257 -11.42 -65.31 -4.70
C LYS A 257 -12.43 -66.34 -4.18
N GLU A 258 -13.38 -66.71 -5.02
CA GLU A 258 -14.07 -68.01 -5.04
C GLU A 258 -14.15 -68.34 -6.55
N GLY A 259 -13.61 -69.41 -7.11
CA GLY A 259 -13.64 -70.79 -6.66
C GLY A 259 -14.47 -71.56 -7.70
N GLU A 260 -13.84 -71.95 -8.82
CA GLU A 260 -14.10 -73.18 -9.63
C GLU A 260 -13.10 -73.27 -10.78
#